data_AF-A0A0N1I7B7-F1
#
_entry.id   AF-A0A0N1I7B7-F1
#
_cell.length_a   1.000
_cell.length_b   1.000
_cell.length_c   1.000
_cell.angle_alpha   90.00
_cell.angle_beta   90.00
_cell.angle_gamma   90.00
#
_symmetry.space_group_name_H-M   'P 1'
#
loop_
_entity.id
_entity.type
_entity.pdbx_description
1 polymer ?
#
loop_
_entity_poly.entity_id
_entity_poly.type
_entity_poly.pdbx_seq_one_letter_code
_entity_poly.pdbx_strand_id
1 'polypeptide(L)'
;MRFFSKRNAQPFLARALTLRPEATVDPVRYPLGYVPIDGTESIDALYALVKRGHFVAPLNRIESIHRASIGVRALCRSEYPVIAAQDVLTLHAREKEILCRLLIRRDFWTLEDFNDPELNQSFGIQNLYFDNYKWSQVLWKRFQAFVEEYFPLSEHTHLLYSEYMQLIRSFSAFEQGVAVKPALSRSVRLHPPYGAVTPTKFTLEPILLLKNWLVNFRGPLVLNKALVPNSGSGVTAFAVRACNIPMVRGLDSRPRFVAASRRDAARYPKLRGVSFQVAELLPTVDEHKIRGKRQGKYDLVVYYPDEEIISCFVDGEMDPFAPTAQGLAGKLEEFFEKVASHMTENGIVAICCTNIYSLLFPEAPHPVEYEIKVNRRFVILDYYDTPARFSGNIRSKFLDPVIECKPELKKKLRSELWVLHKVESINHYGYVHGIPGAKPPNMEKWRGKQMGLVRQRALKDHVRLMGGNWGDYKSRLVQMLQEQTEEEEDGVAESIRMAFDPTYPAKLAEQARIAGETMAKEREAFHRSVALEYPGISPREAFLKRDY
;
A
#
# COMPACT_ATOMS: atom_id res chain seq x y z
N MET A 1 7.65 26.97 -36.55
CA MET A 1 6.35 26.26 -36.58
C MET A 1 6.61 24.77 -36.65
N ARG A 2 6.29 24.01 -35.60
CA ARG A 2 6.32 22.53 -35.60
C ARG A 2 4.92 22.05 -35.26
N PHE A 3 4.34 21.27 -36.17
CA PHE A 3 3.01 20.70 -36.06
C PHE A 3 2.92 19.78 -34.83
N PHE A 4 2.03 20.11 -33.91
CA PHE A 4 1.60 19.19 -32.86
C PHE A 4 0.63 18.18 -33.48
N SER A 5 1.10 16.96 -33.69
CA SER A 5 0.25 15.81 -34.02
C SER A 5 -0.67 15.52 -32.84
N LYS A 6 -1.99 15.49 -33.09
CA LYS A 6 -3.04 15.06 -32.16
C LYS A 6 -2.71 13.64 -31.69
N ARG A 7 -2.21 13.50 -30.46
CA ARG A 7 -2.10 12.21 -29.78
C ARG A 7 -3.46 11.85 -29.20
N ASN A 8 -3.90 10.63 -29.49
CA ASN A 8 -5.07 9.97 -28.93
C ASN A 8 -5.20 10.29 -27.42
N ALA A 9 -6.30 10.95 -27.09
CA ALA A 9 -6.69 11.28 -25.73
C ALA A 9 -6.88 9.98 -24.92
N GLN A 10 -5.98 9.76 -23.96
CA GLN A 10 -6.06 8.72 -22.95
C GLN A 10 -6.90 9.24 -21.77
N PRO A 11 -7.52 8.37 -20.94
CA PRO A 11 -8.56 8.79 -20.01
C PRO A 11 -7.99 9.83 -19.05
N PHE A 12 -8.54 11.03 -19.18
CA PHE A 12 -8.16 12.19 -18.42
C PHE A 12 -8.46 11.95 -16.94
N LEU A 13 -7.53 12.34 -16.06
CA LEU A 13 -7.87 12.71 -14.67
C LEU A 13 -8.63 14.05 -14.61
N ALA A 14 -9.17 14.54 -15.74
CA ALA A 14 -9.88 15.81 -15.83
C ALA A 14 -11.34 15.58 -15.47
N ARG A 15 -11.64 15.84 -14.20
CA ARG A 15 -12.99 16.15 -13.78
C ARG A 15 -13.27 17.59 -14.21
N ALA A 16 -14.15 17.81 -15.17
CA ALA A 16 -14.67 19.15 -15.44
C ALA A 16 -15.42 19.68 -14.19
N LEU A 17 -14.95 20.78 -13.62
CA LEU A 17 -15.64 21.47 -12.52
C LEU A 17 -16.24 22.79 -13.03
N THR A 18 -17.53 22.73 -13.31
CA THR A 18 -18.36 23.90 -13.55
C THR A 18 -19.56 23.82 -12.63
N LEU A 19 -19.76 24.85 -11.81
CA LEU A 19 -20.89 24.90 -10.89
C LEU A 19 -22.19 24.98 -11.67
N ARG A 20 -23.22 24.33 -11.13
CA ARG A 20 -24.61 24.38 -11.59
C ARG A 20 -25.43 25.14 -10.56
N PRO A 21 -25.56 26.48 -10.67
CA PRO A 21 -26.18 27.30 -9.64
C PRO A 21 -27.57 26.82 -9.24
N GLU A 22 -28.36 26.32 -10.19
CA GLU A 22 -29.72 25.80 -9.99
C GLU A 22 -29.81 24.62 -9.01
N ALA A 23 -28.70 23.89 -8.80
CA ALA A 23 -28.62 22.77 -7.87
C ALA A 23 -27.94 23.14 -6.54
N THR A 24 -27.68 24.44 -6.30
CA THR A 24 -27.03 24.91 -5.07
C THR A 24 -28.05 25.28 -3.99
N VAL A 25 -27.56 25.51 -2.76
CA VAL A 25 -28.42 25.68 -1.57
C VAL A 25 -29.29 26.95 -1.65
N ASP A 26 -28.78 28.04 -2.21
CA ASP A 26 -29.51 29.32 -2.30
C ASP A 26 -29.17 30.06 -3.61
N PRO A 27 -29.77 29.64 -4.75
CA PRO A 27 -29.49 30.22 -6.06
C PRO A 27 -30.04 31.65 -6.22
N VAL A 28 -31.01 32.06 -5.40
CA VAL A 28 -31.62 33.40 -5.49
C VAL A 28 -30.66 34.43 -4.90
N ARG A 29 -30.08 34.14 -3.73
CA ARG A 29 -29.11 35.03 -3.09
C ARG A 29 -27.73 34.95 -3.73
N TYR A 30 -27.33 33.76 -4.19
CA TYR A 30 -26.02 33.49 -4.79
C TYR A 30 -26.17 32.90 -6.20
N PRO A 31 -26.50 33.74 -7.21
CA PRO A 31 -26.79 33.27 -8.56
C PRO A 31 -25.59 32.65 -9.29
N LEU A 32 -24.37 32.88 -8.80
CA LEU A 32 -23.15 32.25 -9.32
C LEU A 32 -22.92 30.84 -8.76
N GLY A 33 -23.77 30.37 -7.83
CA GLY A 33 -23.69 29.05 -7.21
C GLY A 33 -22.66 28.92 -6.09
N TYR A 34 -22.02 30.01 -5.68
CA TYR A 34 -21.09 30.04 -4.55
C TYR A 34 -21.22 31.33 -3.74
N VAL A 35 -20.80 31.27 -2.47
CA VAL A 35 -20.69 32.42 -1.57
C VAL A 35 -19.30 33.04 -1.75
N PRO A 36 -19.19 34.28 -2.28
CA PRO A 36 -17.91 34.97 -2.35
C PRO A 36 -17.46 35.39 -0.96
N ILE A 37 -16.16 35.25 -0.66
CA ILE A 37 -15.56 35.69 0.59
C ILE A 37 -14.52 36.77 0.36
N ASP A 38 -14.52 37.79 1.22
CA ASP A 38 -13.53 38.86 1.23
C ASP A 38 -12.52 38.73 2.38
N GLY A 39 -12.80 37.88 3.37
CA GLY A 39 -11.94 37.65 4.53
C GLY A 39 -12.36 38.43 5.78
N THR A 40 -13.51 39.10 5.75
CA THR A 40 -14.14 39.72 6.92
C THR A 40 -14.92 38.73 7.78
N GLU A 41 -15.31 37.59 7.18
CA GLU A 41 -16.12 36.57 7.85
C GLU A 41 -15.31 35.76 8.87
N SER A 42 -15.96 35.39 9.99
CA SER A 42 -15.35 34.49 10.95
C SER A 42 -15.24 33.07 10.39
N ILE A 43 -14.20 32.34 10.81
CA ILE A 43 -13.99 30.95 10.40
C ILE A 43 -15.16 30.04 10.79
N ASP A 44 -15.79 30.28 11.94
CA ASP A 44 -16.96 29.51 12.39
C ASP A 44 -18.17 29.71 11.47
N ALA A 45 -18.40 30.94 10.98
CA ALA A 45 -19.46 31.23 10.03
C ALA A 45 -19.22 30.53 8.69
N LEU A 46 -17.97 30.56 8.20
CA LEU A 46 -17.57 29.85 6.98
C LEU A 46 -17.72 28.33 7.15
N TYR A 47 -17.34 27.79 8.31
CA TYR A 47 -17.51 26.38 8.64
C TYR A 47 -18.97 25.95 8.60
N ALA A 48 -19.86 26.76 9.19
CA ALA A 48 -21.30 26.52 9.16
C ALA A 48 -21.87 26.55 7.74
N LEU A 49 -21.44 27.49 6.89
CA LEU A 49 -21.85 27.56 5.47
C LEU A 49 -21.44 26.30 4.70
N VAL A 50 -20.17 25.90 4.83
CA VAL A 50 -19.64 24.72 4.14
C VAL A 50 -20.35 23.44 4.59
N LYS A 51 -20.60 23.28 5.90
CA LYS A 51 -21.38 22.14 6.44
C LYS A 51 -22.80 22.07 5.89
N ARG A 52 -23.43 23.22 5.65
CA ARG A 52 -24.79 23.29 5.06
C ARG A 52 -24.81 23.01 3.56
N GLY A 53 -23.64 22.84 2.93
CA GLY A 53 -23.54 22.49 1.52
C GLY A 53 -23.19 23.65 0.60
N HIS A 54 -22.95 24.87 1.12
CA HIS A 54 -22.57 26.00 0.28
C HIS A 54 -21.15 25.84 -0.27
N PHE A 55 -20.96 26.17 -1.54
CA PHE A 55 -19.63 26.42 -2.11
C PHE A 55 -19.13 27.79 -1.69
N VAL A 56 -17.83 27.90 -1.45
CA VAL A 56 -17.18 29.14 -1.01
C VAL A 56 -15.96 29.41 -1.90
N ALA A 57 -15.82 30.64 -2.41
CA ALA A 57 -14.68 31.04 -3.25
C ALA A 57 -14.21 32.47 -2.92
N PRO A 58 -12.91 32.78 -3.08
CA PRO A 58 -12.39 34.12 -2.79
C PRO A 58 -12.88 35.14 -3.82
N LEU A 59 -13.17 36.35 -3.34
CA LEU A 59 -13.51 37.49 -4.20
C LEU A 59 -12.24 38.16 -4.77
N ASN A 60 -11.34 38.60 -3.89
CA ASN A 60 -10.19 39.43 -4.27
C ASN A 60 -8.82 38.77 -4.04
N ARG A 61 -8.69 37.95 -2.98
CA ARG A 61 -7.39 37.46 -2.48
C ARG A 61 -7.36 35.96 -2.24
N ILE A 62 -6.25 35.33 -2.58
CA ILE A 62 -5.94 33.92 -2.28
C ILE A 62 -5.82 33.72 -0.77
N GLU A 63 -5.35 34.74 -0.04
CA GLU A 63 -5.26 34.70 1.41
C GLU A 63 -6.58 34.35 2.10
N SER A 64 -7.69 34.93 1.66
CA SER A 64 -9.02 34.71 2.29
C SER A 64 -9.42 33.23 2.22
N ILE A 65 -9.27 32.58 1.05
CA ILE A 65 -9.58 31.16 0.91
C ILE A 65 -8.53 30.26 1.58
N HIS A 66 -7.26 30.69 1.65
CA HIS A 66 -6.23 29.95 2.38
C HIS A 66 -6.53 29.87 3.88
N ARG A 67 -6.87 31.01 4.48
CA ARG A 67 -7.27 31.10 5.90
C ARG A 67 -8.53 30.28 6.16
N ALA A 68 -9.53 30.40 5.29
CA ALA A 68 -10.74 29.59 5.36
C ALA A 68 -10.43 28.09 5.31
N SER A 69 -9.59 27.66 4.36
CA SER A 69 -9.19 26.25 4.21
C SER A 69 -8.48 25.69 5.45
N ILE A 70 -7.56 26.44 6.07
CA ILE A 70 -6.89 25.99 7.29
C ILE A 70 -7.89 25.95 8.47
N GLY A 71 -8.64 27.02 8.67
CA GLY A 71 -9.55 27.17 9.80
C GLY A 71 -10.69 26.16 9.80
N VAL A 72 -11.37 25.98 8.65
CA VAL A 72 -12.47 25.02 8.47
C VAL A 72 -12.02 23.59 8.73
N ARG A 73 -10.80 23.22 8.30
CA ARG A 73 -10.22 21.90 8.59
C ARG A 73 -9.93 21.72 10.07
N ALA A 74 -9.41 22.74 10.75
CA ALA A 74 -9.14 22.70 12.18
C ALA A 74 -10.42 22.51 13.00
N LEU A 75 -11.50 23.21 12.64
CA LEU A 75 -12.81 23.03 13.25
C LEU A 75 -13.38 21.63 12.98
N CYS A 76 -13.29 21.13 11.74
CA CYS A 76 -13.69 19.76 11.42
C CYS A 76 -12.97 18.71 12.28
N ARG A 77 -11.67 18.87 12.49
CA ARG A 77 -10.87 17.95 13.33
C ARG A 77 -11.19 18.07 14.81
N SER A 78 -11.70 19.22 15.24
CA SER A 78 -12.13 19.46 16.62
C SER A 78 -13.52 18.86 16.87
N GLU A 79 -14.43 18.94 15.89
CA GLU A 79 -15.76 18.31 15.95
C GLU A 79 -15.68 16.78 15.84
N TYR A 80 -14.77 16.26 15.01
CA TYR A 80 -14.56 14.82 14.80
C TYR A 80 -13.14 14.40 15.25
N PRO A 81 -12.87 14.36 16.57
CA PRO A 81 -11.55 13.99 17.06
C PRO A 81 -11.28 12.50 16.84
N VAL A 82 -10.08 12.17 16.35
CA VAL A 82 -9.61 10.78 16.28
C VAL A 82 -9.27 10.28 17.69
N ILE A 83 -10.09 9.39 18.25
CA ILE A 83 -9.90 8.75 19.57
C ILE A 83 -9.48 7.29 19.38
N ALA A 84 -10.13 6.59 18.44
CA ALA A 84 -9.82 5.25 17.97
C ALA A 84 -9.27 5.25 16.54
N ALA A 85 -8.77 4.11 16.08
CA ALA A 85 -8.27 3.98 14.71
C ALA A 85 -9.40 4.16 13.69
N GLN A 86 -10.60 3.65 13.98
CA GLN A 86 -11.78 3.72 13.09
C GLN A 86 -12.22 5.17 12.83
N ASP A 87 -12.07 6.07 13.80
CA ASP A 87 -12.43 7.49 13.67
C ASP A 87 -11.65 8.19 12.54
N VAL A 88 -10.52 7.63 12.13
CA VAL A 88 -9.76 8.07 10.96
C VAL A 88 -10.61 8.06 9.69
N LEU A 89 -11.45 7.04 9.49
CA LEU A 89 -12.32 6.92 8.32
C LEU A 89 -13.42 7.98 8.34
N THR A 90 -14.06 8.17 9.50
CA THR A 90 -15.10 9.19 9.69
C THR A 90 -14.55 10.59 9.46
N LEU A 91 -13.40 10.92 10.07
CA LEU A 91 -12.76 12.22 9.87
C LEU A 91 -12.34 12.41 8.41
N HIS A 92 -11.80 11.39 7.75
CA HIS A 92 -11.43 11.45 6.33
C HIS A 92 -12.64 11.80 5.46
N ALA A 93 -13.75 11.09 5.63
CA ALA A 93 -14.97 11.32 4.86
C ALA A 93 -15.51 12.75 5.06
N ARG A 94 -15.57 13.21 6.32
CA ARG A 94 -16.05 14.56 6.66
C ARG A 94 -15.11 15.66 6.15
N GLU A 95 -13.80 15.51 6.32
CA GLU A 95 -12.82 16.48 5.82
C GLU A 95 -12.84 16.53 4.28
N LYS A 96 -13.01 15.38 3.59
CA LYS A 96 -13.13 15.30 2.12
C LYS A 96 -14.36 16.04 1.64
N GLU A 97 -15.50 15.75 2.25
CA GLU A 97 -16.78 16.40 1.97
C GLU A 97 -16.68 17.94 2.11
N ILE A 98 -16.05 18.42 3.18
CA ILE A 98 -15.88 19.85 3.45
C ILE A 98 -14.91 20.51 2.47
N LEU A 99 -13.76 19.86 2.19
CA LEU A 99 -12.75 20.40 1.28
C LEU A 99 -13.24 20.49 -0.17
N CYS A 100 -14.17 19.63 -0.60
CA CYS A 100 -14.77 19.71 -1.93
C CYS A 100 -15.63 20.95 -2.17
N ARG A 101 -15.92 21.75 -1.12
CA ARG A 101 -16.73 22.97 -1.21
C ARG A 101 -15.91 24.25 -1.17
N LEU A 102 -14.61 24.14 -0.90
CA LEU A 102 -13.69 25.27 -0.90
C LEU A 102 -13.06 25.41 -2.28
N LEU A 103 -13.42 26.47 -2.98
CA LEU A 103 -13.08 26.70 -4.36
C LEU A 103 -12.13 27.89 -4.53
N ILE A 104 -11.44 27.90 -5.65
CA ILE A 104 -10.72 29.06 -6.18
C ILE A 104 -11.07 29.22 -7.65
N ARG A 105 -11.20 30.45 -8.12
CA ARG A 105 -11.45 30.73 -9.54
C ARG A 105 -10.32 30.18 -10.42
N ARG A 106 -10.66 29.71 -11.62
CA ARG A 106 -9.67 29.09 -12.52
C ARG A 106 -8.62 30.08 -13.02
N ASP A 107 -9.00 31.32 -13.23
CA ASP A 107 -8.14 32.45 -13.60
C ASP A 107 -7.56 33.14 -12.35
N PHE A 108 -6.98 32.35 -11.44
CA PHE A 108 -6.43 32.81 -10.16
C PHE A 108 -5.33 33.89 -10.28
N TRP A 109 -4.74 34.10 -11.46
CA TRP A 109 -3.79 35.20 -11.69
C TRP A 109 -4.43 36.59 -11.69
N THR A 110 -5.75 36.67 -11.68
CA THR A 110 -6.51 37.91 -11.53
C THR A 110 -6.65 38.36 -10.08
N LEU A 111 -6.30 37.49 -9.12
CA LEU A 111 -6.36 37.80 -7.68
C LEU A 111 -5.17 38.68 -7.29
N GLU A 112 -5.42 39.66 -6.42
CA GLU A 112 -4.48 40.76 -6.11
C GLU A 112 -3.13 40.26 -5.58
N ASP A 113 -3.16 39.20 -4.79
CA ASP A 113 -2.01 38.65 -4.07
C ASP A 113 -1.36 37.45 -4.79
N PHE A 114 -1.75 37.13 -6.03
CA PHE A 114 -1.15 36.04 -6.78
C PHE A 114 0.30 36.34 -7.19
N ASN A 115 0.55 37.56 -7.67
CA ASN A 115 1.87 37.99 -8.10
C ASN A 115 1.99 39.50 -8.27
N ASP A 116 2.91 40.12 -7.54
CA ASP A 116 3.32 41.51 -7.72
C ASP A 116 4.73 41.56 -8.34
N PRO A 117 4.85 41.90 -9.65
CA PRO A 117 6.14 41.95 -10.34
C PRO A 117 7.03 43.14 -9.93
N GLU A 118 6.47 44.19 -9.33
CA GLU A 118 7.21 45.39 -8.92
C GLU A 118 7.80 45.19 -7.53
N LEU A 119 6.98 44.77 -6.57
CA LEU A 119 7.42 44.50 -5.20
C LEU A 119 8.06 43.13 -5.03
N ASN A 120 7.95 42.24 -6.04
CA ASN A 120 8.34 40.83 -5.96
C ASN A 120 7.68 40.13 -4.76
N GLN A 121 6.40 40.40 -4.55
CA GLN A 121 5.60 39.85 -3.46
C GLN A 121 4.49 38.98 -4.02
N SER A 122 4.17 37.91 -3.30
CA SER A 122 2.99 37.09 -3.58
C SER A 122 2.55 36.39 -2.31
N PHE A 123 1.30 35.93 -2.28
CA PHE A 123 0.75 35.12 -1.22
C PHE A 123 0.53 33.68 -1.70
N GLY A 124 0.92 32.71 -0.87
CA GLY A 124 0.65 31.30 -1.09
C GLY A 124 1.87 30.40 -0.85
N ILE A 125 1.66 29.09 -1.01
CA ILE A 125 2.69 28.09 -0.70
C ILE A 125 3.85 28.06 -1.69
N GLN A 126 3.74 28.72 -2.84
CA GLN A 126 4.82 28.83 -3.82
C GLN A 126 6.09 29.44 -3.21
N ASN A 127 5.94 30.35 -2.23
CA ASN A 127 7.06 31.01 -1.53
C ASN A 127 7.88 30.03 -0.68
N LEU A 128 7.32 28.86 -0.34
CA LEU A 128 8.06 27.80 0.34
C LEU A 128 8.99 27.02 -0.61
N TYR A 129 8.74 27.11 -1.91
CA TYR A 129 9.39 26.27 -2.93
C TYR A 129 10.26 27.06 -3.90
N PHE A 130 9.92 28.32 -4.13
CA PHE A 130 10.55 29.18 -5.11
C PHE A 130 10.97 30.49 -4.46
N ASP A 131 12.05 31.03 -4.99
CA ASP A 131 12.47 32.39 -4.67
C ASP A 131 11.44 33.41 -5.20
N ASN A 132 11.18 34.45 -4.40
CA ASN A 132 10.15 35.45 -4.68
C ASN A 132 10.40 36.19 -6.00
N TYR A 133 11.66 36.55 -6.28
CA TYR A 133 12.01 37.21 -7.54
C TYR A 133 11.80 36.24 -8.72
N LYS A 134 12.27 35.00 -8.60
CA LYS A 134 12.07 33.98 -9.64
C LYS A 134 10.59 33.71 -9.93
N TRP A 135 9.77 33.66 -8.88
CA TRP A 135 8.31 33.55 -9.01
C TRP A 135 7.74 34.72 -9.80
N SER A 136 8.05 35.94 -9.33
CA SER A 136 7.38 37.14 -9.78
C SER A 136 7.73 37.58 -11.19
N GLN A 137 8.92 37.20 -11.65
CA GLN A 137 9.39 37.54 -12.99
C GLN A 137 9.04 36.49 -14.06
N VAL A 138 9.14 35.20 -13.74
CA VAL A 138 9.09 34.15 -14.79
C VAL A 138 8.18 32.96 -14.44
N LEU A 139 8.21 32.47 -13.20
CA LEU A 139 7.56 31.19 -12.91
C LEU A 139 6.04 31.28 -12.88
N TRP A 140 5.44 32.43 -12.55
CA TRP A 140 3.98 32.56 -12.52
C TRP A 140 3.34 32.25 -13.89
N LYS A 141 3.94 32.70 -15.00
CA LYS A 141 3.48 32.37 -16.37
C LYS A 141 3.68 30.89 -16.72
N ARG A 142 4.80 30.31 -16.29
CA ARG A 142 5.07 28.88 -16.49
C ARG A 142 4.10 28.02 -15.69
N PHE A 143 3.74 28.47 -14.49
CA PHE A 143 2.71 27.83 -13.67
C PHE A 143 1.34 27.91 -14.34
N GLN A 144 0.96 29.06 -14.91
CA GLN A 144 -0.28 29.19 -15.69
C GLN A 144 -0.34 28.15 -16.83
N ALA A 145 0.73 28.03 -17.63
CA ALA A 145 0.80 27.04 -18.70
C ALA A 145 0.79 25.59 -18.17
N PHE A 146 1.39 25.35 -17.00
CA PHE A 146 1.37 24.04 -16.35
C PHE A 146 -0.06 23.65 -15.94
N VAL A 147 -0.83 24.58 -15.36
CA VAL A 147 -2.22 24.30 -14.96
C VAL A 147 -3.11 24.04 -16.18
N GLU A 148 -2.88 24.73 -17.30
CA GLU A 148 -3.63 24.55 -18.54
C GLU A 148 -3.57 23.12 -19.10
N GLU A 149 -2.47 22.40 -18.87
CA GLU A 149 -2.33 20.99 -19.29
C GLU A 149 -3.32 20.04 -18.58
N TYR A 150 -3.72 20.38 -17.34
CA TYR A 150 -4.53 19.51 -16.48
C TYR A 150 -5.96 19.98 -16.32
N PHE A 151 -6.13 21.28 -16.21
CA PHE A 151 -7.41 21.94 -15.97
C PHE A 151 -7.52 23.08 -16.97
N PRO A 152 -7.93 22.84 -18.22
CA PRO A 152 -8.01 23.91 -19.21
C PRO A 152 -9.11 24.91 -18.83
N LEU A 153 -8.88 26.19 -19.15
CA LEU A 153 -9.84 27.28 -18.89
C LEU A 153 -11.21 27.03 -19.55
N SER A 154 -11.23 26.31 -20.68
CA SER A 154 -12.46 26.00 -21.42
C SER A 154 -13.37 25.00 -20.72
N GLU A 155 -12.84 24.18 -19.81
CA GLU A 155 -13.59 23.12 -19.13
C GLU A 155 -13.83 23.41 -17.64
N HIS A 156 -13.08 24.35 -17.06
CA HIS A 156 -13.08 24.65 -15.64
C HIS A 156 -13.29 26.13 -15.39
N THR A 157 -14.38 26.47 -14.71
CA THR A 157 -14.58 27.83 -14.18
C THR A 157 -13.92 27.99 -12.81
N HIS A 158 -13.86 26.90 -12.05
CA HIS A 158 -13.31 26.84 -10.71
C HIS A 158 -12.41 25.62 -10.54
N LEU A 159 -11.55 25.68 -9.53
CA LEU A 159 -10.77 24.56 -9.01
C LEU A 159 -11.10 24.36 -7.55
N LEU A 160 -10.94 23.15 -7.02
CA LEU A 160 -10.85 22.96 -5.58
C LEU A 160 -9.59 23.66 -5.08
N TYR A 161 -9.66 24.27 -3.90
CA TYR A 161 -8.47 24.87 -3.31
C TYR A 161 -7.38 23.83 -3.02
N SER A 162 -7.76 22.59 -2.69
CA SER A 162 -6.83 21.46 -2.56
C SER A 162 -6.13 21.11 -3.87
N GLU A 163 -6.82 21.18 -5.01
CA GLU A 163 -6.24 20.96 -6.35
C GLU A 163 -5.22 22.06 -6.67
N TYR A 164 -5.56 23.33 -6.42
CA TYR A 164 -4.64 24.46 -6.61
C TYR A 164 -3.36 24.32 -5.78
N MET A 165 -3.49 23.98 -4.50
CA MET A 165 -2.35 23.74 -3.61
C MET A 165 -1.49 22.59 -4.11
N GLN A 166 -2.12 21.52 -4.61
CA GLN A 166 -1.40 20.37 -5.13
C GLN A 166 -0.74 20.66 -6.49
N LEU A 167 -1.33 21.51 -7.32
CA LEU A 167 -0.74 21.98 -8.58
C LEU A 167 0.58 22.71 -8.31
N ILE A 168 0.64 23.60 -7.30
CA ILE A 168 1.88 24.29 -6.93
C ILE A 168 2.96 23.28 -6.49
N ARG A 169 2.59 22.29 -5.66
CA ARG A 169 3.54 21.25 -5.21
C ARG A 169 4.06 20.40 -6.36
N SER A 170 3.18 20.00 -7.28
CA SER A 170 3.57 19.25 -8.47
C SER A 170 4.40 20.09 -9.44
N PHE A 171 4.11 21.39 -9.56
CA PHE A 171 4.92 22.32 -10.34
C PHE A 171 6.33 22.48 -9.75
N SER A 172 6.44 22.55 -8.42
CA SER A 172 7.73 22.48 -7.73
C SER A 172 8.48 21.18 -8.06
N ALA A 173 7.81 20.04 -7.96
CA ALA A 173 8.40 18.76 -8.32
C ALA A 173 8.84 18.69 -9.80
N PHE A 174 8.09 19.32 -10.70
CA PHE A 174 8.42 19.42 -12.11
C PHE A 174 9.66 20.31 -12.37
N GLU A 175 9.75 21.47 -11.72
CA GLU A 175 10.85 22.43 -11.93
C GLU A 175 12.17 22.01 -11.28
N GLN A 176 12.15 21.53 -10.03
CA GLN A 176 13.37 21.29 -9.24
C GLN A 176 13.60 19.83 -8.83
N GLY A 177 12.62 18.95 -9.06
CA GLY A 177 12.66 17.56 -8.65
C GLY A 177 12.52 17.35 -7.13
N VAL A 178 12.08 16.17 -6.73
CA VAL A 178 11.87 15.77 -5.34
C VAL A 178 12.94 14.79 -4.90
N ALA A 179 13.60 15.08 -3.77
CA ALA A 179 14.55 14.16 -3.16
C ALA A 179 13.81 13.14 -2.27
N VAL A 180 14.00 11.85 -2.53
CA VAL A 180 13.36 10.77 -1.76
C VAL A 180 14.39 10.11 -0.84
N LYS A 181 14.67 10.76 0.30
CA LYS A 181 15.67 10.32 1.27
C LYS A 181 15.00 9.56 2.43
N PRO A 182 15.65 8.50 2.97
CA PRO A 182 16.94 7.92 2.58
C PRO A 182 16.86 6.76 1.56
N ALA A 183 15.69 6.52 0.94
CA ALA A 183 15.54 5.42 0.00
C ALA A 183 16.48 5.55 -1.20
N LEU A 184 16.64 6.76 -1.75
CA LEU A 184 17.51 7.08 -2.87
C LEU A 184 18.68 7.98 -2.45
N SER A 185 19.77 7.93 -3.23
CA SER A 185 20.95 8.78 -3.00
C SER A 185 20.63 10.26 -3.17
N ARG A 186 21.33 11.15 -2.45
CA ARG A 186 21.10 12.60 -2.48
C ARG A 186 21.18 13.24 -3.87
N SER A 187 21.89 12.62 -4.81
CA SER A 187 22.05 13.09 -6.19
C SER A 187 20.86 12.76 -7.10
N VAL A 188 19.96 11.87 -6.68
CA VAL A 188 18.77 11.48 -7.46
C VAL A 188 17.59 12.32 -7.01
N ARG A 189 16.98 13.06 -7.94
CA ARG A 189 15.74 13.81 -7.74
C ARG A 189 14.72 13.36 -8.78
N LEU A 190 13.54 12.97 -8.32
CA LEU A 190 12.47 12.48 -9.19
C LEU A 190 11.57 13.63 -9.63
N HIS A 191 10.98 13.52 -10.82
CA HIS A 191 10.08 14.54 -11.40
C HIS A 191 8.69 13.94 -11.60
N PRO A 192 7.99 13.60 -10.49
CA PRO A 192 6.65 13.03 -10.56
C PRO A 192 5.69 14.01 -11.25
N PRO A 193 4.81 13.55 -12.16
CA PRO A 193 3.78 14.40 -12.74
C PRO A 193 2.70 14.75 -11.70
N TYR A 194 1.79 15.67 -12.04
CA TYR A 194 0.57 15.84 -11.23
C TYR A 194 -0.24 14.55 -11.21
N GLY A 195 -0.84 14.24 -10.06
CA GLY A 195 -1.44 12.95 -9.73
C GLY A 195 -0.47 12.01 -9.01
N ALA A 196 0.85 12.18 -9.19
CA ALA A 196 1.82 11.25 -8.62
C ALA A 196 2.19 11.61 -7.18
N VAL A 197 2.13 10.58 -6.34
CA VAL A 197 2.35 10.66 -4.90
C VAL A 197 3.80 10.24 -4.61
N THR A 198 4.59 11.14 -4.02
CA THR A 198 5.97 10.84 -3.58
C THR A 198 5.98 10.45 -2.12
N PRO A 199 6.43 9.24 -1.71
CA PRO A 199 6.28 8.73 -0.35
C PRO A 199 6.65 9.76 0.74
N THR A 200 5.82 9.87 1.77
CA THR A 200 6.15 10.63 2.99
C THR A 200 7.22 9.87 3.79
N LYS A 201 7.79 10.49 4.83
CA LYS A 201 8.75 9.79 5.70
C LYS A 201 8.16 8.50 6.28
N PHE A 202 6.87 8.53 6.64
CA PHE A 202 6.14 7.37 7.17
C PHE A 202 5.96 6.28 6.10
N THR A 203 5.40 6.62 4.94
CA THR A 203 5.16 5.63 3.86
C THR A 203 6.46 5.15 3.19
N LEU A 204 7.60 5.77 3.50
CA LEU A 204 8.90 5.30 3.04
C LEU A 204 9.45 4.15 3.90
N GLU A 205 8.98 3.98 5.13
CA GLU A 205 9.53 2.99 6.06
C GLU A 205 9.44 1.54 5.57
N PRO A 206 8.31 1.06 4.99
CA PRO A 206 8.26 -0.29 4.41
C PRO A 206 9.27 -0.49 3.27
N ILE A 207 9.51 0.55 2.46
CA ILE A 207 10.51 0.52 1.38
C ILE A 207 11.93 0.46 1.95
N LEU A 208 12.19 1.12 3.08
CA LEU A 208 13.48 1.02 3.79
C LEU A 208 13.69 -0.36 4.40
N LEU A 209 12.63 -0.98 4.92
CA LEU A 209 12.67 -2.34 5.44
C LEU A 209 13.02 -3.34 4.33
N LEU A 210 12.36 -3.22 3.17
CA LEU A 210 12.71 -3.99 1.96
C LEU A 210 14.17 -3.77 1.54
N LYS A 211 14.66 -2.53 1.54
CA LYS A 211 16.04 -2.21 1.16
C LYS A 211 17.05 -2.90 2.06
N ASN A 212 16.81 -2.88 3.37
CA ASN A 212 17.67 -3.57 4.34
C ASN A 212 17.65 -5.08 4.12
N TRP A 213 16.48 -5.65 3.85
CA TRP A 213 16.35 -7.08 3.52
C TRP A 213 17.11 -7.42 2.22
N LEU A 214 16.90 -6.67 1.13
CA LEU A 214 17.56 -6.92 -0.16
C LEU A 214 19.08 -6.86 -0.08
N VAL A 215 19.65 -5.95 0.70
CA VAL A 215 21.12 -5.87 0.89
C VAL A 215 21.70 -7.18 1.43
N ASN A 216 20.96 -7.86 2.32
CA ASN A 216 21.39 -9.11 2.93
C ASN A 216 21.05 -10.35 2.09
N PHE A 217 19.89 -10.34 1.41
CA PHE A 217 19.32 -11.55 0.80
C PHE A 217 19.39 -11.61 -0.73
N ARG A 218 19.73 -10.51 -1.43
CA ARG A 218 19.89 -10.50 -2.89
C ARG A 218 20.90 -11.54 -3.38
N GLY A 219 22.03 -11.66 -2.69
CA GLY A 219 23.09 -12.60 -3.03
C GLY A 219 22.70 -14.05 -2.76
N PRO A 220 22.29 -14.39 -1.52
CA PRO A 220 21.85 -15.75 -1.18
C PRO A 220 20.70 -16.26 -2.02
N LEU A 221 19.67 -15.44 -2.27
CA LEU A 221 18.50 -15.84 -3.05
C LEU A 221 18.70 -15.66 -4.57
N VAL A 222 19.88 -15.19 -5.00
CA VAL A 222 20.27 -15.00 -6.41
C VAL A 222 19.21 -14.18 -7.18
N LEU A 223 18.80 -13.06 -6.58
CA LEU A 223 17.79 -12.18 -7.15
C LEU A 223 18.44 -11.31 -8.23
N ASN A 224 18.01 -11.46 -9.48
CA ASN A 224 18.57 -10.72 -10.62
C ASN A 224 17.53 -9.94 -11.42
N LYS A 225 16.29 -10.44 -11.48
CA LYS A 225 15.17 -9.80 -12.18
C LYS A 225 14.05 -9.49 -11.20
N ALA A 226 13.73 -8.21 -11.05
CA ALA A 226 12.62 -7.74 -10.23
C ALA A 226 11.49 -7.13 -11.07
N LEU A 227 10.26 -7.43 -10.69
CA LEU A 227 9.05 -6.76 -11.15
C LEU A 227 8.46 -5.93 -10.01
N VAL A 228 8.03 -4.70 -10.30
CA VAL A 228 7.38 -3.81 -9.32
C VAL A 228 6.05 -3.33 -9.88
N PRO A 229 4.94 -4.04 -9.60
CA PRO A 229 3.59 -3.59 -9.92
C PRO A 229 3.24 -2.28 -9.21
N ASN A 230 2.34 -1.49 -9.82
CA ASN A 230 1.88 -0.20 -9.29
C ASN A 230 3.02 0.70 -8.79
N SER A 231 4.02 0.91 -9.64
CA SER A 231 5.28 1.57 -9.30
C SER A 231 5.16 3.07 -9.01
N GLY A 232 4.03 3.71 -9.33
CA GLY A 232 3.70 5.08 -8.94
C GLY A 232 4.75 6.09 -9.43
N SER A 233 5.37 6.79 -8.49
CA SER A 233 6.47 7.73 -8.77
C SER A 233 7.80 7.03 -9.12
N GLY A 234 7.84 5.70 -9.16
CA GLY A 234 9.00 4.87 -9.46
C GLY A 234 9.91 4.62 -8.25
N VAL A 235 9.60 5.16 -7.07
CA VAL A 235 10.47 5.11 -5.89
C VAL A 235 10.84 3.69 -5.50
N THR A 236 9.86 2.78 -5.42
CA THR A 236 10.10 1.38 -5.05
C THR A 236 11.01 0.69 -6.07
N ALA A 237 10.75 0.88 -7.37
CA ALA A 237 11.59 0.32 -8.43
C ALA A 237 13.04 0.85 -8.37
N PHE A 238 13.21 2.14 -8.13
CA PHE A 238 14.54 2.74 -7.97
C PHE A 238 15.23 2.30 -6.68
N ALA A 239 14.51 2.07 -5.59
CA ALA A 239 15.04 1.56 -4.34
C ALA A 239 15.53 0.11 -4.50
N VAL A 240 14.77 -0.74 -5.19
CA VAL A 240 15.18 -2.11 -5.56
C VAL A 240 16.43 -2.07 -6.43
N ARG A 241 16.50 -1.16 -7.42
CA ARG A 241 17.70 -0.98 -8.24
C ARG A 241 18.91 -0.56 -7.41
N ALA A 242 18.72 0.34 -6.45
CA ALA A 242 19.77 0.80 -5.55
C ALA A 242 20.35 -0.33 -4.66
N CYS A 243 19.65 -1.46 -4.54
CA CYS A 243 20.13 -2.69 -3.88
C CYS A 243 20.92 -3.61 -4.83
N ASN A 244 21.38 -3.09 -5.98
CA ASN A 244 22.15 -3.82 -6.99
C ASN A 244 21.41 -4.98 -7.69
N ILE A 245 20.08 -4.95 -7.73
CA ILE A 245 19.31 -5.81 -8.65
C ILE A 245 19.59 -5.32 -10.09
N PRO A 246 20.13 -6.16 -11.00
CA PRO A 246 20.52 -5.70 -12.34
C PRO A 246 19.36 -5.27 -13.23
N MET A 247 18.26 -6.03 -13.21
CA MET A 247 17.10 -5.78 -14.07
C MET A 247 15.87 -5.52 -13.22
N VAL A 248 15.33 -4.31 -13.30
CA VAL A 248 14.08 -3.95 -12.61
C VAL A 248 13.06 -3.46 -13.64
N ARG A 249 11.85 -4.00 -13.58
CA ARG A 249 10.72 -3.51 -14.37
C ARG A 249 9.65 -2.96 -13.44
N GLY A 250 9.38 -1.65 -13.52
CA GLY A 250 8.21 -1.05 -12.90
C GLY A 250 7.01 -1.13 -13.83
N LEU A 251 5.82 -1.36 -13.28
CA LEU A 251 4.55 -1.29 -14.01
C LEU A 251 3.69 -0.20 -13.39
N ASP A 252 2.91 0.53 -14.18
CA ASP A 252 1.87 1.42 -13.65
C ASP A 252 0.77 1.55 -14.69
N SER A 253 -0.48 1.62 -14.26
CA SER A 253 -1.63 1.77 -15.16
C SER A 253 -1.66 3.13 -15.84
N ARG A 254 -1.01 4.15 -15.26
CA ARG A 254 -1.05 5.55 -15.70
C ARG A 254 0.12 5.86 -16.63
N PRO A 255 -0.12 6.14 -17.93
CA PRO A 255 0.95 6.32 -18.91
C PRO A 255 1.88 7.52 -18.62
N ARG A 256 1.35 8.60 -18.03
CA ARG A 256 2.14 9.79 -17.67
C ARG A 256 3.16 9.49 -16.56
N PHE A 257 2.83 8.57 -15.65
CA PHE A 257 3.71 8.14 -14.57
C PHE A 257 4.85 7.31 -15.14
N VAL A 258 4.53 6.32 -15.97
CA VAL A 258 5.50 5.52 -16.73
C VAL A 258 6.44 6.42 -17.55
N ALA A 259 5.91 7.42 -18.26
CA ALA A 259 6.72 8.35 -19.05
C ALA A 259 7.66 9.19 -18.18
N ALA A 260 7.18 9.69 -17.03
CA ALA A 260 8.00 10.43 -16.08
C ALA A 260 9.12 9.57 -15.48
N SER A 261 8.79 8.37 -14.99
CA SER A 261 9.78 7.46 -14.40
C SER A 261 10.82 6.98 -15.42
N ARG A 262 10.45 6.79 -16.70
CA ARG A 262 11.43 6.54 -17.78
C ARG A 262 12.40 7.71 -17.96
N ARG A 263 11.91 8.95 -17.94
CA ARG A 263 12.77 10.14 -18.03
C ARG A 263 13.70 10.25 -16.83
N ASP A 264 13.23 9.96 -15.62
CA ASP A 264 14.06 9.92 -14.42
C ASP A 264 15.12 8.80 -14.48
N ALA A 265 14.75 7.60 -14.93
CA ALA A 265 15.68 6.50 -15.13
C ALA A 265 16.80 6.84 -16.13
N ALA A 266 16.46 7.54 -17.22
CA ALA A 266 17.42 8.00 -18.23
C ALA A 266 18.31 9.14 -17.71
N ARG A 267 17.80 9.99 -16.81
CA ARG A 267 18.54 11.13 -16.25
C ARG A 267 19.71 10.70 -15.37
N TYR A 268 19.61 9.54 -14.71
CA TYR A 268 20.59 9.11 -13.70
C TYR A 268 21.28 7.79 -14.08
N PRO A 269 22.60 7.78 -14.33
CA PRO A 269 23.34 6.55 -14.65
C PRO A 269 23.20 5.43 -13.62
N LYS A 270 23.05 5.78 -12.33
CA LYS A 270 22.82 4.83 -11.23
C LYS A 270 21.51 4.05 -11.35
N LEU A 271 20.55 4.56 -12.13
CA LEU A 271 19.26 3.93 -12.38
C LEU A 271 19.23 3.15 -13.71
N ARG A 272 20.38 3.00 -14.38
CA ARG A 272 20.50 2.15 -15.58
C ARG A 272 20.14 0.72 -15.23
N GLY A 273 19.28 0.09 -16.04
CA GLY A 273 18.73 -1.26 -15.78
C GLY A 273 17.30 -1.25 -15.23
N VAL A 274 16.72 -0.07 -15.00
CA VAL A 274 15.30 0.08 -14.70
C VAL A 274 14.52 0.39 -15.97
N SER A 275 13.45 -0.36 -16.21
CA SER A 275 12.49 -0.13 -17.29
C SER A 275 11.10 0.06 -16.71
N PHE A 276 10.23 0.80 -17.40
CA PHE A 276 8.82 0.95 -16.99
C PHE A 276 7.91 0.58 -18.14
N GLN A 277 6.75 0.01 -17.84
CA GLN A 277 5.72 -0.38 -18.81
C GLN A 277 4.32 -0.02 -18.28
N VAL A 278 3.42 0.31 -19.20
CA VAL A 278 2.00 0.50 -18.86
C VAL A 278 1.33 -0.85 -18.75
N ALA A 279 0.74 -1.14 -17.60
CA ALA A 279 -0.08 -2.33 -17.33
C ALA A 279 -0.97 -2.02 -16.12
N GLU A 280 -2.18 -2.61 -16.04
CA GLU A 280 -3.10 -2.37 -14.92
C GLU A 280 -2.49 -2.81 -13.58
N LEU A 281 -2.25 -4.11 -13.42
CA LEU A 281 -1.52 -4.68 -12.28
C LEU A 281 -0.30 -5.47 -12.76
N LEU A 282 -0.51 -6.44 -13.65
CA LEU A 282 0.50 -7.28 -14.26
C LEU A 282 0.32 -7.30 -15.79
N PRO A 283 1.39 -7.55 -16.59
CA PRO A 283 1.28 -7.57 -18.04
C PRO A 283 0.47 -8.79 -18.49
N THR A 284 -0.33 -8.67 -19.56
CA THR A 284 -1.06 -9.81 -20.11
C THR A 284 -0.07 -10.87 -20.64
N VAL A 285 -0.32 -12.12 -20.27
CA VAL A 285 0.40 -13.27 -20.82
C VAL A 285 -0.27 -13.60 -22.17
N ASP A 286 0.22 -13.02 -23.27
CA ASP A 286 -0.28 -13.38 -24.61
C ASP A 286 0.04 -14.86 -24.90
N GLU A 287 -0.96 -15.74 -24.81
CA GLU A 287 -0.80 -17.18 -25.09
C GLU A 287 -0.28 -17.45 -26.51
N HIS A 288 -0.63 -16.59 -27.48
CA HIS A 288 -0.19 -16.71 -28.87
C HIS A 288 1.27 -16.29 -29.12
N LYS A 289 1.96 -15.65 -28.16
CA LYS A 289 3.40 -15.33 -28.24
C LYS A 289 4.30 -16.34 -27.52
N ILE A 290 3.73 -17.43 -26.98
CA ILE A 290 4.46 -18.47 -26.24
C ILE A 290 5.55 -19.17 -27.08
N ARG A 291 5.48 -19.11 -28.42
CA ARG A 291 6.50 -19.71 -29.31
C ARG A 291 7.79 -18.89 -29.49
N GLY A 292 7.86 -17.65 -28.99
CA GLY A 292 9.06 -16.81 -29.06
C GLY A 292 9.78 -16.70 -27.71
N LYS A 293 11.03 -17.19 -27.64
CA LYS A 293 12.05 -16.99 -26.57
C LYS A 293 11.55 -16.29 -25.29
N ARG A 294 11.20 -17.08 -24.25
CA ARG A 294 11.06 -16.70 -22.83
C ARG A 294 10.68 -15.22 -22.60
N GLN A 295 9.38 -14.92 -22.53
CA GLN A 295 8.94 -13.75 -21.76
C GLN A 295 9.55 -13.90 -20.36
N GLY A 296 10.43 -12.96 -19.99
CA GLY A 296 11.34 -13.15 -18.85
C GLY A 296 10.59 -13.20 -17.53
N LYS A 297 10.40 -14.40 -16.98
CA LYS A 297 9.97 -14.63 -15.60
C LYS A 297 10.90 -13.90 -14.61
N TYR A 298 10.36 -13.52 -13.47
CA TYR A 298 11.03 -12.71 -12.45
C TYR A 298 11.38 -13.55 -11.22
N ASP A 299 12.55 -13.26 -10.63
CA ASP A 299 13.02 -13.91 -9.40
C ASP A 299 12.40 -13.24 -8.17
N LEU A 300 12.05 -11.96 -8.30
CA LEU A 300 11.46 -11.14 -7.25
C LEU A 300 10.29 -10.33 -7.82
N VAL A 301 9.14 -10.37 -7.16
CA VAL A 301 8.04 -9.43 -7.41
C VAL A 301 7.82 -8.60 -6.15
N VAL A 302 7.99 -7.28 -6.23
CA VAL A 302 7.83 -6.36 -5.10
C VAL A 302 6.53 -5.60 -5.25
N TYR A 303 5.62 -5.74 -4.30
CA TYR A 303 4.35 -5.02 -4.30
C TYR A 303 4.22 -4.13 -3.06
N TYR A 304 3.78 -2.88 -3.26
CA TYR A 304 3.52 -1.92 -2.19
C TYR A 304 2.09 -1.37 -2.34
N PRO A 305 1.07 -2.04 -1.80
CA PRO A 305 -0.33 -1.69 -2.02
C PRO A 305 -0.81 -0.50 -1.17
N ASP A 306 -0.07 -0.14 -0.10
CA ASP A 306 -0.49 0.82 0.92
C ASP A 306 -0.39 2.30 0.50
N GLU A 307 0.03 2.62 -0.74
CA GLU A 307 0.13 4.02 -1.18
C GLU A 307 -1.21 4.78 -1.09
N GLU A 308 -2.32 4.06 -1.15
CA GLU A 308 -3.69 4.60 -1.14
C GLU A 308 -4.63 3.95 -0.09
N ILE A 309 -4.07 3.54 1.05
CA ILE A 309 -4.76 2.63 1.98
C ILE A 309 -6.12 3.13 2.49
N ILE A 310 -6.23 4.40 2.93
CA ILE A 310 -7.49 4.92 3.49
C ILE A 310 -8.58 5.05 2.43
N SER A 311 -8.25 5.53 1.23
CA SER A 311 -9.24 5.76 0.18
C SER A 311 -9.81 4.46 -0.36
N CYS A 312 -9.01 3.38 -0.34
CA CYS A 312 -9.45 2.04 -0.69
C CYS A 312 -10.59 1.53 0.21
N PHE A 313 -10.77 2.08 1.42
CA PHE A 313 -11.85 1.69 2.34
C PHE A 313 -13.11 2.55 2.21
N VAL A 314 -13.00 3.78 1.70
CA VAL A 314 -14.10 4.74 1.66
C VAL A 314 -14.82 4.74 0.30
N ASP A 315 -14.11 4.45 -0.78
CA ASP A 315 -14.65 4.58 -2.15
C ASP A 315 -15.34 3.28 -2.67
N GLY A 316 -15.56 2.27 -1.83
CA GLY A 316 -16.23 1.02 -2.21
C GLY A 316 -17.75 1.10 -2.09
N GLU A 317 -18.46 1.29 -3.20
CA GLU A 317 -19.84 0.77 -3.30
C GLU A 317 -19.74 -0.75 -3.29
N MET A 318 -20.25 -1.39 -2.24
CA MET A 318 -20.28 -2.84 -2.12
C MET A 318 -20.90 -3.44 -3.38
N ASP A 319 -20.08 -4.07 -4.24
CA ASP A 319 -20.60 -4.85 -5.36
C ASP A 319 -21.32 -6.06 -4.74
N PRO A 320 -22.65 -6.18 -4.88
CA PRO A 320 -23.38 -7.28 -4.27
C PRO A 320 -22.96 -8.64 -4.83
N PHE A 321 -22.31 -8.69 -5.99
CA PHE A 321 -21.85 -9.91 -6.65
C PHE A 321 -20.38 -10.24 -6.37
N ALA A 322 -19.57 -9.25 -5.97
CA ALA A 322 -18.14 -9.43 -5.65
C ALA A 322 -17.69 -8.59 -4.43
N PRO A 323 -18.30 -8.81 -3.25
CA PRO A 323 -18.08 -7.97 -2.07
C PRO A 323 -16.66 -8.08 -1.49
N THR A 324 -15.93 -9.17 -1.76
CA THR A 324 -14.55 -9.39 -1.30
C THR A 324 -13.48 -8.84 -2.26
N ALA A 325 -13.86 -8.42 -3.48
CA ALA A 325 -12.93 -7.97 -4.52
C ALA A 325 -12.55 -6.48 -4.40
N GLN A 326 -12.94 -5.80 -3.33
CA GLN A 326 -12.77 -4.35 -3.20
C GLN A 326 -11.68 -3.95 -2.20
N GLY A 327 -11.23 -2.71 -2.34
CA GLY A 327 -10.24 -2.09 -1.45
C GLY A 327 -8.88 -2.78 -1.46
N LEU A 328 -8.20 -2.77 -0.30
CA LEU A 328 -6.87 -3.37 -0.15
C LEU A 328 -6.89 -4.90 -0.30
N ALA A 329 -7.90 -5.55 0.30
CA ALA A 329 -8.04 -7.00 0.28
C ALA A 329 -8.23 -7.51 -1.15
N GLY A 330 -9.13 -6.89 -1.92
CA GLY A 330 -9.35 -7.24 -3.32
C GLY A 330 -8.12 -7.05 -4.22
N LYS A 331 -7.38 -5.94 -4.03
CA LYS A 331 -6.12 -5.69 -4.76
C LYS A 331 -5.05 -6.75 -4.44
N LEU A 332 -5.00 -7.22 -3.19
CA LEU A 332 -4.08 -8.28 -2.79
C LEU A 332 -4.50 -9.64 -3.35
N GLU A 333 -5.80 -9.97 -3.33
CA GLU A 333 -6.34 -11.20 -3.94
C GLU A 333 -6.01 -11.25 -5.43
N GLU A 334 -6.34 -10.20 -6.19
CA GLU A 334 -6.05 -10.10 -7.63
C GLU A 334 -4.54 -10.27 -7.91
N PHE A 335 -3.70 -9.69 -7.05
CA PHE A 335 -2.26 -9.81 -7.15
C PHE A 335 -1.80 -11.26 -6.92
N PHE A 336 -2.27 -11.92 -5.86
CA PHE A 336 -1.88 -13.29 -5.54
C PHE A 336 -2.34 -14.30 -6.60
N GLU A 337 -3.53 -14.14 -7.16
CA GLU A 337 -4.03 -14.98 -8.25
C GLU A 337 -3.13 -14.91 -9.49
N LYS A 338 -2.70 -13.70 -9.88
CA LYS A 338 -2.02 -13.48 -11.16
C LYS A 338 -0.51 -13.62 -11.09
N VAL A 339 0.12 -13.33 -9.95
CA VAL A 339 1.58 -13.16 -9.85
C VAL A 339 2.37 -14.44 -10.14
N ALA A 340 1.84 -15.61 -9.78
CA ALA A 340 2.53 -16.89 -9.94
C ALA A 340 2.98 -17.18 -11.38
N SER A 341 2.16 -16.78 -12.37
CA SER A 341 2.46 -16.96 -13.80
C SER A 341 3.68 -16.18 -14.29
N HIS A 342 4.00 -15.07 -13.62
CA HIS A 342 5.12 -14.18 -13.93
C HIS A 342 6.41 -14.51 -13.17
N MET A 343 6.33 -15.42 -12.19
CA MET A 343 7.46 -15.79 -11.34
C MET A 343 8.24 -16.97 -11.92
N THR A 344 9.54 -17.01 -11.62
CA THR A 344 10.35 -18.21 -11.83
C THR A 344 9.90 -19.32 -10.88
N GLU A 345 10.37 -20.55 -11.11
CA GLU A 345 10.04 -21.71 -10.27
C GLU A 345 10.42 -21.48 -8.80
N ASN A 346 11.56 -20.84 -8.55
CA ASN A 346 12.05 -20.43 -7.23
C ASN A 346 11.94 -18.91 -7.05
N GLY A 347 10.92 -18.31 -7.65
CA GLY A 347 10.65 -16.88 -7.49
C GLY A 347 10.04 -16.59 -6.11
N ILE A 348 10.24 -15.37 -5.64
CA ILE A 348 9.63 -14.87 -4.41
C ILE A 348 8.83 -13.59 -4.64
N VAL A 349 7.88 -13.37 -3.75
CA VAL A 349 7.10 -12.14 -3.64
C VAL A 349 7.54 -11.41 -2.37
N ALA A 350 7.73 -10.10 -2.45
CA ALA A 350 7.94 -9.23 -1.31
C ALA A 350 6.81 -8.19 -1.24
N ILE A 351 5.95 -8.30 -0.23
CA ILE A 351 4.86 -7.35 0.03
C ILE A 351 5.34 -6.39 1.11
N CYS A 352 5.47 -5.13 0.72
CA CYS A 352 5.71 -4.04 1.65
C CYS A 352 4.34 -3.54 2.10
N CYS A 353 4.09 -3.42 3.39
CA CYS A 353 2.84 -2.83 3.88
C CYS A 353 3.06 -2.21 5.26
N THR A 354 1.99 -1.69 5.83
CA THR A 354 1.87 -1.21 7.18
C THR A 354 0.71 -1.95 7.84
N ASN A 355 0.76 -2.13 9.14
CA ASN A 355 -0.32 -2.82 9.87
C ASN A 355 -1.60 -1.97 10.02
N ILE A 356 -1.76 -0.86 9.27
CA ILE A 356 -2.91 0.03 9.39
C ILE A 356 -4.23 -0.68 9.07
N TYR A 357 -4.23 -1.66 8.16
CA TYR A 357 -5.42 -2.47 7.86
C TYR A 357 -5.95 -3.13 9.16
N SER A 358 -5.08 -3.84 9.88
CA SER A 358 -5.43 -4.50 11.14
C SER A 358 -5.82 -3.55 12.26
N LEU A 359 -5.37 -2.29 12.21
CA LEU A 359 -5.81 -1.28 13.18
C LEU A 359 -7.20 -0.74 12.86
N LEU A 360 -7.52 -0.56 11.58
CA LEU A 360 -8.82 -0.07 11.13
C LEU A 360 -9.91 -1.15 11.23
N PHE A 361 -9.56 -2.40 10.92
CA PHE A 361 -10.47 -3.55 10.91
C PHE A 361 -9.94 -4.68 11.80
N PRO A 362 -9.98 -4.51 13.15
CA PRO A 362 -9.43 -5.51 14.08
C PRO A 362 -10.18 -6.85 14.04
N GLU A 363 -11.46 -6.84 13.66
CA GLU A 363 -12.30 -8.05 13.56
C GLU A 363 -12.05 -8.83 12.26
N ALA A 364 -11.42 -8.21 11.25
CA ALA A 364 -11.13 -8.86 9.97
C ALA A 364 -9.72 -9.46 9.97
N PRO A 365 -9.52 -10.67 9.40
CA PRO A 365 -8.19 -11.23 9.26
C PRO A 365 -7.32 -10.36 8.36
N HIS A 366 -6.01 -10.34 8.62
CA HIS A 366 -5.07 -9.63 7.77
C HIS A 366 -5.06 -10.26 6.36
N PRO A 367 -5.18 -9.50 5.25
CA PRO A 367 -5.40 -10.08 3.92
C PRO A 367 -4.25 -10.99 3.46
N VAL A 368 -3.01 -10.65 3.84
CA VAL A 368 -1.86 -11.52 3.55
C VAL A 368 -1.92 -12.82 4.38
N GLU A 369 -2.41 -12.76 5.62
CA GLU A 369 -2.56 -13.97 6.45
C GLU A 369 -3.66 -14.88 5.89
N TYR A 370 -4.76 -14.29 5.42
CA TYR A 370 -5.84 -15.02 4.77
C TYR A 370 -5.33 -15.79 3.55
N GLU A 371 -4.49 -15.17 2.71
CA GLU A 371 -3.86 -15.84 1.57
C GLU A 371 -3.04 -17.07 1.98
N ILE A 372 -2.31 -16.97 3.09
CA ILE A 372 -1.39 -18.02 3.55
C ILE A 372 -2.15 -19.16 4.21
N LYS A 373 -3.13 -18.85 5.06
CA LYS A 373 -3.87 -19.84 5.87
C LYS A 373 -4.99 -20.53 5.10
N VAL A 374 -5.77 -19.73 4.37
CA VAL A 374 -7.01 -20.18 3.72
C VAL A 374 -6.74 -20.58 2.28
N ASN A 375 -6.20 -19.67 1.46
CA ASN A 375 -5.98 -19.93 0.03
C ASN A 375 -4.79 -20.86 -0.24
N ARG A 376 -3.78 -20.85 0.64
CA ARG A 376 -2.62 -21.75 0.63
C ARG A 376 -1.90 -21.81 -0.74
N ARG A 377 -1.84 -20.70 -1.49
CA ARG A 377 -1.06 -20.62 -2.74
C ARG A 377 0.40 -20.25 -2.47
N PHE A 378 0.65 -19.57 -1.36
CA PHE A 378 1.95 -19.07 -0.94
C PHE A 378 2.32 -19.51 0.48
N VAL A 379 3.62 -19.63 0.73
CA VAL A 379 4.21 -19.94 2.04
C VAL A 379 5.10 -18.79 2.47
N ILE A 380 5.07 -18.46 3.76
CA ILE A 380 5.96 -17.44 4.34
C ILE A 380 7.40 -17.93 4.27
N LEU A 381 8.24 -17.23 3.52
CA LEU A 381 9.69 -17.37 3.59
C LEU A 381 10.25 -16.57 4.76
N ASP A 382 9.95 -15.28 4.83
CA ASP A 382 10.36 -14.37 5.90
C ASP A 382 9.24 -13.39 6.22
N TYR A 383 9.20 -12.93 7.48
CA TYR A 383 8.37 -11.80 7.90
C TYR A 383 9.22 -10.84 8.74
N TYR A 384 9.17 -9.55 8.43
CA TYR A 384 9.81 -8.52 9.23
C TYR A 384 8.81 -7.44 9.56
N ASP A 385 8.87 -6.93 10.78
CA ASP A 385 8.10 -5.78 11.21
C ASP A 385 9.00 -4.77 11.93
N THR A 386 8.57 -3.52 11.96
CA THR A 386 9.30 -2.44 12.62
C THR A 386 8.32 -1.37 13.10
N PRO A 387 8.37 -0.94 14.37
CA PRO A 387 7.53 0.16 14.85
C PRO A 387 7.71 1.43 14.02
N ALA A 388 6.62 2.15 13.79
CA ALA A 388 6.64 3.41 13.04
C ALA A 388 7.53 4.46 13.72
N ARG A 389 8.60 4.89 13.04
CA ARG A 389 9.58 5.84 13.62
C ARG A 389 9.21 7.28 13.36
N PHE A 390 8.83 7.58 12.13
CA PHE A 390 8.53 8.93 11.71
C PHE A 390 7.08 9.28 12.08
N SER A 391 6.90 10.45 12.70
CA SER A 391 5.61 11.11 12.64
C SER A 391 5.36 11.56 11.21
N GLY A 392 4.10 11.52 10.80
CA GLY A 392 3.76 11.90 9.46
C GLY A 392 2.31 11.63 9.16
N ASN A 393 2.00 11.95 7.92
CA ASN A 393 0.66 11.87 7.40
C ASN A 393 0.41 10.49 6.79
N ILE A 394 -0.67 9.84 7.21
CA ILE A 394 -1.20 8.65 6.53
C ILE A 394 -1.85 9.14 5.25
N ARG A 395 -1.53 8.47 4.14
CA ARG A 395 -2.03 8.86 2.83
C ARG A 395 -3.22 8.03 2.40
N SER A 396 -4.12 8.71 1.70
CA SER A 396 -5.40 8.22 1.21
C SER A 396 -5.38 8.21 -0.32
N LYS A 397 -5.39 9.38 -0.95
CA LYS A 397 -5.30 9.60 -2.41
C LYS A 397 -4.60 10.93 -2.67
N PHE A 398 -4.23 11.19 -3.93
CA PHE A 398 -3.47 12.39 -4.30
C PHE A 398 -4.15 13.72 -3.92
N LEU A 399 -5.49 13.81 -4.02
CA LEU A 399 -6.27 15.01 -3.68
C LEU A 399 -7.04 14.92 -2.36
N ASP A 400 -7.02 13.74 -1.73
CA ASP A 400 -7.79 13.50 -0.52
C ASP A 400 -7.18 14.20 0.70
N PRO A 401 -7.97 14.42 1.76
CA PRO A 401 -7.48 14.96 3.01
C PRO A 401 -6.30 14.17 3.55
N VAL A 402 -5.35 14.94 4.06
CA VAL A 402 -4.15 14.42 4.67
C VAL A 402 -4.41 14.16 6.15
N ILE A 403 -4.35 12.90 6.57
CA ILE A 403 -4.63 12.50 7.95
C ILE A 403 -3.35 12.49 8.75
N GLU A 404 -3.32 13.33 9.78
CA GLU A 404 -2.21 13.37 10.72
C GLU A 404 -2.24 12.14 11.64
N CYS A 405 -1.13 11.42 11.69
CA CYS A 405 -1.01 10.29 12.59
C CYS A 405 -0.75 10.77 14.02
N LYS A 406 -1.81 10.76 14.85
CA LYS A 406 -1.73 11.09 16.28
C LYS A 406 -0.75 10.16 17.02
N PRO A 407 -0.10 10.62 18.11
CA PRO A 407 0.87 9.82 18.87
C PRO A 407 0.34 8.45 19.32
N GLU A 408 -0.93 8.35 19.68
CA GLU A 408 -1.59 7.11 20.14
C GLU A 408 -1.67 6.08 19.01
N LEU A 409 -2.07 6.52 17.80
CA LEU A 409 -2.11 5.68 16.62
C LEU A 409 -0.69 5.31 16.17
N LYS A 410 0.23 6.27 16.19
CA LYS A 410 1.64 6.06 15.83
C LYS A 410 2.29 4.95 16.66
N LYS A 411 2.02 4.89 17.97
CA LYS A 411 2.57 3.85 18.86
C LYS A 411 2.14 2.43 18.46
N LYS A 412 0.97 2.29 17.82
CA LYS A 412 0.43 1.01 17.35
C LYS A 412 0.85 0.68 15.92
N LEU A 413 1.27 1.68 15.14
CA LEU A 413 1.66 1.49 13.75
C LEU A 413 3.01 0.81 13.60
N ARG A 414 3.09 -0.08 12.61
CA ARG A 414 4.27 -0.84 12.24
C ARG A 414 4.39 -0.89 10.72
N SER A 415 5.62 -0.80 10.24
CA SER A 415 5.99 -1.14 8.87
C SER A 415 6.26 -2.63 8.79
N GLU A 416 5.72 -3.29 7.78
CA GLU A 416 5.79 -4.73 7.59
C GLU A 416 6.39 -5.07 6.23
N LEU A 417 7.06 -6.22 6.20
CA LEU A 417 7.61 -6.83 5.00
C LEU A 417 7.34 -8.33 5.06
N TRP A 418 6.50 -8.78 4.13
CA TRP A 418 6.16 -10.19 3.96
C TRP A 418 6.92 -10.73 2.75
N VAL A 419 7.73 -11.76 2.93
CA VAL A 419 8.44 -12.43 1.85
C VAL A 419 7.87 -13.82 1.71
N LEU A 420 7.33 -14.12 0.53
CA LEU A 420 6.55 -15.33 0.27
C LEU A 420 7.14 -16.07 -0.93
N HIS A 421 7.01 -17.40 -0.94
CA HIS A 421 7.28 -18.22 -2.12
C HIS A 421 6.07 -19.09 -2.46
N LYS A 422 6.01 -19.63 -3.69
CA LYS A 422 4.92 -20.52 -4.09
C LYS A 422 4.99 -21.82 -3.30
N VAL A 423 3.83 -22.43 -2.99
CA VAL A 423 3.81 -23.76 -2.35
C VAL A 423 4.57 -24.80 -3.17
N GLU A 424 4.46 -24.75 -4.50
CA GLU A 424 5.21 -25.61 -5.43
C GLU A 424 6.73 -25.59 -5.20
N SER A 425 7.26 -24.45 -4.72
CA SER A 425 8.70 -24.24 -4.48
C SER A 425 9.17 -24.77 -3.11
N ILE A 426 8.32 -25.47 -2.36
CA ILE A 426 8.65 -25.95 -1.00
C ILE A 426 9.87 -26.87 -0.98
N ASN A 427 10.10 -27.66 -2.04
CA ASN A 427 11.30 -28.51 -2.14
C ASN A 427 12.60 -27.70 -2.20
N HIS A 428 12.56 -26.51 -2.80
CA HIS A 428 13.71 -25.61 -2.88
C HIS A 428 13.97 -24.89 -1.55
N TYR A 429 12.90 -24.45 -0.89
CA TYR A 429 12.97 -23.69 0.37
C TYR A 429 12.86 -24.55 1.63
N GLY A 430 12.63 -25.86 1.51
CA GLY A 430 12.43 -26.76 2.65
C GLY A 430 13.61 -26.78 3.61
N TYR A 431 14.84 -26.59 3.10
CA TYR A 431 16.03 -26.40 3.93
C TYR A 431 15.97 -25.12 4.77
N VAL A 432 15.42 -24.03 4.22
CA VAL A 432 15.23 -22.75 4.92
C VAL A 432 14.20 -22.87 6.04
N HIS A 433 13.19 -23.71 5.82
CA HIS A 433 12.15 -24.04 6.79
C HIS A 433 12.60 -25.10 7.80
N GLY A 434 13.78 -25.70 7.63
CA GLY A 434 14.25 -26.75 8.53
C GLY A 434 13.48 -28.06 8.41
N ILE A 435 12.84 -28.33 7.26
CA ILE A 435 12.14 -29.59 7.00
C ILE A 435 13.16 -30.75 7.08
N PRO A 436 12.95 -31.76 7.95
CA PRO A 436 13.86 -32.89 8.09
C PRO A 436 14.11 -33.59 6.74
N GLY A 437 15.38 -33.78 6.38
CA GLY A 437 15.77 -34.43 5.12
C GLY A 437 15.80 -33.52 3.87
N ALA A 438 15.34 -32.26 3.97
CA ALA A 438 15.44 -31.32 2.85
C ALA A 438 16.90 -30.96 2.57
N LYS A 439 17.32 -31.09 1.30
CA LYS A 439 18.69 -30.78 0.87
C LYS A 439 18.80 -29.30 0.52
N PRO A 440 19.89 -28.60 0.91
CA PRO A 440 20.10 -27.23 0.46
C PRO A 440 20.21 -27.19 -1.08
N PRO A 441 19.68 -26.14 -1.74
CA PRO A 441 19.92 -25.88 -3.15
C PRO A 441 21.39 -26.01 -3.51
N ASN A 442 21.66 -26.48 -4.74
CA ASN A 442 23.00 -26.76 -5.24
C ASN A 442 23.77 -25.46 -5.59
N MET A 443 23.97 -24.58 -4.61
CA MET A 443 24.71 -23.33 -4.73
C MET A 443 25.76 -23.27 -3.61
N GLU A 444 27.00 -22.93 -3.94
CA GLU A 444 28.14 -22.92 -3.00
C GLU A 444 27.87 -22.13 -1.72
N LYS A 445 27.10 -21.02 -1.81
CA LYS A 445 26.70 -20.20 -0.66
C LYS A 445 25.65 -20.87 0.25
N TRP A 446 24.85 -21.79 -0.27
CA TRP A 446 23.81 -22.51 0.48
C TRP A 446 24.32 -23.78 1.18
N ARG A 447 25.45 -24.34 0.73
CA ARG A 447 26.01 -25.57 1.30
C ARG A 447 26.53 -25.43 2.74
N GLY A 448 26.71 -24.21 3.24
CA GLY A 448 27.10 -23.98 4.63
C GLY A 448 25.90 -23.96 5.57
N LYS A 449 26.00 -24.65 6.72
CA LYS A 449 25.16 -24.41 7.93
C LYS A 449 25.08 -22.93 8.34
N GLN A 450 25.92 -22.07 7.75
CA GLN A 450 25.97 -20.64 7.94
C GLN A 450 24.74 -19.89 7.43
N MET A 451 24.00 -20.32 6.41
CA MET A 451 22.88 -19.50 5.88
C MET A 451 21.69 -19.39 6.85
N GLY A 452 21.28 -20.49 7.49
CA GLY A 452 20.27 -20.43 8.55
C GLY A 452 20.72 -19.57 9.73
N LEU A 453 22.01 -19.67 10.11
CA LEU A 453 22.61 -18.84 11.16
C LEU A 453 22.73 -17.37 10.74
N VAL A 454 23.05 -17.06 9.48
CA VAL A 454 23.16 -15.70 8.94
C VAL A 454 21.77 -15.07 8.84
N ARG A 455 20.76 -15.82 8.40
CA ARG A 455 19.36 -15.41 8.38
C ARG A 455 18.87 -15.13 9.81
N GLN A 456 19.07 -16.07 10.73
CA GLN A 456 18.67 -15.91 12.13
C GLN A 456 19.44 -14.76 12.81
N ARG A 457 20.73 -14.58 12.48
CA ARG A 457 21.53 -13.45 12.96
C ARG A 457 21.02 -12.14 12.39
N ALA A 458 20.75 -12.05 11.08
CA ALA A 458 20.21 -10.85 10.45
C ALA A 458 18.83 -10.47 11.03
N LEU A 459 17.96 -11.45 11.29
CA LEU A 459 16.68 -11.25 11.97
C LEU A 459 16.88 -10.76 13.42
N LYS A 460 17.73 -11.41 14.20
CA LYS A 460 18.04 -11.01 15.59
C LYS A 460 18.67 -9.62 15.66
N ASP A 461 19.62 -9.33 14.77
CA ASP A 461 20.30 -8.05 14.68
C ASP A 461 19.33 -6.96 14.24
N HIS A 462 18.42 -7.23 13.31
CA HIS A 462 17.34 -6.30 12.92
C HIS A 462 16.43 -5.98 14.12
N VAL A 463 15.93 -7.01 14.80
CA VAL A 463 15.07 -6.81 15.98
C VAL A 463 15.78 -6.00 17.07
N ARG A 464 17.06 -6.28 17.32
CA ARG A 464 17.91 -5.53 18.28
C ARG A 464 18.16 -4.09 17.84
N LEU A 465 18.53 -3.86 16.58
CA LEU A 465 18.77 -2.52 16.01
C LEU A 465 17.51 -1.64 16.07
N MET A 466 16.34 -2.27 15.98
CA MET A 466 15.05 -1.59 16.09
C MET A 466 14.57 -1.42 17.54
N GLY A 467 15.37 -1.79 18.54
CA GLY A 467 15.02 -1.70 19.96
C GLY A 467 13.92 -2.68 20.39
N GLY A 468 13.63 -3.70 19.58
CA GLY A 468 12.62 -4.71 19.84
C GLY A 468 13.17 -5.90 20.63
N ASN A 469 12.27 -6.62 21.28
CA ASN A 469 12.57 -7.89 21.95
C ASN A 469 12.36 -9.06 20.98
N TRP A 470 13.37 -9.94 20.87
CA TRP A 470 13.30 -11.16 20.06
C TRP A 470 12.19 -12.12 20.51
N GLY A 471 11.93 -12.19 21.83
CA GLY A 471 10.83 -12.97 22.40
C GLY A 471 9.48 -12.49 21.87
N ASP A 472 9.19 -11.19 22.00
CA ASP A 472 7.93 -10.60 21.55
C ASP A 472 7.72 -10.76 20.04
N TYR A 473 8.78 -10.59 19.24
CA TYR A 473 8.73 -10.85 17.80
C TYR A 473 8.36 -12.29 17.50
N LYS A 474 8.99 -13.25 18.18
CA LYS A 474 8.70 -14.67 18.01
C LYS A 474 7.27 -15.00 18.43
N SER A 475 6.81 -14.49 19.57
CA SER A 475 5.44 -14.70 20.03
C SER A 475 4.41 -14.17 19.04
N ARG A 476 4.64 -12.99 18.45
CA ARG A 476 3.77 -12.45 17.39
C ARG A 476 3.78 -13.33 16.15
N LEU A 477 4.95 -13.73 15.65
CA LEU A 477 5.04 -14.60 14.48
C LEU A 477 4.34 -15.95 14.73
N VAL A 478 4.51 -16.53 15.93
CA VAL A 478 3.83 -17.76 16.32
C VAL A 478 2.32 -17.54 16.38
N GLN A 479 1.85 -16.45 17.00
CA GLN A 479 0.43 -16.09 17.05
C GLN A 479 -0.17 -15.94 15.64
N MET A 480 0.55 -15.29 14.73
CA MET A 480 0.15 -15.14 13.34
C MET A 480 0.11 -16.48 12.60
N LEU A 481 0.91 -17.47 13.00
CA LEU A 481 0.90 -18.81 12.43
C LEU A 481 -0.14 -19.76 13.07
N GLN A 482 -0.78 -19.39 14.20
CA GLN A 482 -1.82 -20.24 14.78
C GLN A 482 -3.09 -20.17 13.94
N GLU A 483 -3.68 -21.32 13.62
CA GLU A 483 -5.02 -21.35 13.04
C GLU A 483 -6.02 -20.80 14.07
N GLN A 484 -6.96 -19.96 13.62
CA GLN A 484 -7.97 -19.33 14.46
C GLN A 484 -9.26 -20.16 14.56
N THR A 485 -9.32 -21.28 13.82
CA THR A 485 -10.45 -22.19 13.72
C THR A 485 -10.23 -23.40 14.63
N GLU A 486 -11.32 -23.97 15.16
CA GLU A 486 -11.30 -25.23 15.95
C GLU A 486 -11.12 -26.49 15.07
N GLU A 487 -10.82 -26.31 13.79
CA GLU A 487 -10.60 -27.41 12.84
C GLU A 487 -9.20 -28.04 13.04
N GLU A 488 -9.06 -29.33 12.72
CA GLU A 488 -7.78 -30.03 12.80
C GLU A 488 -6.75 -29.37 11.87
N GLU A 489 -5.60 -28.95 12.41
CA GLU A 489 -4.53 -28.32 11.63
C GLU A 489 -3.98 -29.31 10.58
N ASP A 490 -3.86 -28.87 9.32
CA ASP A 490 -3.30 -29.70 8.25
C ASP A 490 -1.77 -29.89 8.45
N GLY A 491 -1.23 -31.02 7.99
CA GLY A 491 0.19 -31.39 8.13
C GLY A 491 1.18 -30.36 7.57
N VAL A 492 0.76 -29.52 6.62
CA VAL A 492 1.58 -28.38 6.16
C VAL A 492 1.66 -27.28 7.24
N ALA A 493 0.54 -26.91 7.86
CA ALA A 493 0.50 -25.93 8.95
C ALA A 493 1.23 -26.44 10.19
N GLU A 494 1.05 -27.73 10.52
CA GLU A 494 1.80 -28.40 11.58
C GLU A 494 3.31 -28.37 11.31
N SER A 495 3.75 -28.68 10.07
CA SER A 495 5.17 -28.68 9.72
C SER A 495 5.80 -27.28 9.84
N ILE A 496 5.05 -26.24 9.51
CA ILE A 496 5.47 -24.84 9.68
C ILE A 496 5.55 -24.51 11.18
N ARG A 497 4.55 -24.86 11.98
CA ARG A 497 4.59 -24.63 13.44
C ARG A 497 5.71 -25.42 14.12
N MET A 498 5.99 -26.66 13.70
CA MET A 498 7.13 -27.44 14.19
C MET A 498 8.48 -26.75 13.94
N ALA A 499 8.61 -26.01 12.83
CA ALA A 499 9.83 -25.27 12.52
C ALA A 499 10.02 -24.01 13.36
N PHE A 500 8.93 -23.34 13.74
CA PHE A 500 8.97 -22.01 14.37
C PHE A 500 8.67 -22.01 15.90
N ASP A 501 7.87 -22.95 16.40
CA ASP A 501 7.52 -23.11 17.81
C ASP A 501 8.18 -24.36 18.42
N PRO A 502 9.23 -24.21 19.25
CA PRO A 502 9.93 -25.32 19.90
C PRO A 502 9.07 -26.03 20.96
N THR A 503 7.94 -25.47 21.37
CA THR A 503 7.01 -26.10 22.32
C THR A 503 5.90 -26.89 21.62
N TYR A 504 5.71 -26.67 20.32
CA TYR A 504 4.67 -27.32 19.54
C TYR A 504 4.84 -28.84 19.40
N PRO A 505 6.06 -29.39 19.19
CA PRO A 505 6.27 -30.83 19.19
C PRO A 505 5.85 -31.51 20.50
N ALA A 506 6.00 -30.83 21.65
CA ALA A 506 5.56 -31.36 22.93
C ALA A 506 4.03 -31.33 23.08
N LYS A 507 3.36 -30.29 22.54
CA LYS A 507 1.89 -30.24 22.47
C LYS A 507 1.32 -31.34 21.58
N LEU A 508 1.89 -31.55 20.40
CA LEU A 508 1.51 -32.64 19.49
C LEU A 508 1.70 -34.01 20.14
N ALA A 509 2.82 -34.22 20.84
CA ALA A 509 3.07 -35.47 21.58
C ALA A 509 2.01 -35.70 22.68
N GLU A 510 1.60 -34.64 23.38
CA GLU A 510 0.56 -34.72 24.40
C GLU A 510 -0.83 -34.97 23.81
N GLN A 511 -1.19 -34.31 22.70
CA GLN A 511 -2.43 -34.57 21.98
C GLN A 511 -2.48 -36.01 21.44
N ALA A 512 -1.38 -36.51 20.88
CA ALA A 512 -1.26 -37.90 20.44
C ALA A 512 -1.39 -38.89 21.61
N ARG A 513 -0.83 -38.56 22.78
CA ARG A 513 -1.01 -39.36 24.01
C ARG A 513 -2.47 -39.42 24.43
N ILE A 514 -3.15 -38.28 24.48
CA ILE A 514 -4.58 -38.18 24.86
C ILE A 514 -5.45 -38.95 23.86
N ALA A 515 -5.20 -38.81 22.55
CA ALA A 515 -5.91 -39.54 21.50
C ALA A 515 -5.71 -41.06 21.63
N GLY A 516 -4.49 -41.50 21.90
CA GLY A 516 -4.18 -42.91 22.15
C GLY A 516 -4.91 -43.46 23.39
N GLU A 517 -4.98 -42.69 24.47
CA GLU A 517 -5.70 -43.06 25.69
C GLU A 517 -7.23 -43.10 25.50
N THR A 518 -7.78 -42.19 24.68
CA THR A 518 -9.22 -42.20 24.33
C THR A 518 -9.56 -43.40 23.46
N MET A 519 -8.78 -43.67 22.41
CA MET A 519 -8.97 -44.87 21.59
C MET A 519 -8.84 -46.17 22.39
N ALA A 520 -7.92 -46.24 23.35
CA ALA A 520 -7.80 -47.40 24.23
C ALA A 520 -9.06 -47.60 25.10
N LYS A 521 -9.61 -46.52 25.66
CA LYS A 521 -10.85 -46.56 26.44
C LYS A 521 -12.06 -46.93 25.60
N GLU A 522 -12.18 -46.37 24.40
CA GLU A 522 -13.25 -46.72 23.45
C GLU A 522 -13.18 -48.19 23.04
N ARG A 523 -11.96 -48.68 22.77
CA ARG A 523 -11.72 -50.09 22.46
C ARG A 523 -12.08 -51.00 23.63
N GLU A 524 -11.73 -50.65 24.86
CA GLU A 524 -12.16 -51.39 26.05
C GLU A 524 -13.68 -51.36 26.23
N ALA A 525 -14.31 -50.20 26.03
CA ALA A 525 -15.76 -50.05 26.14
C ALA A 525 -16.48 -50.90 25.08
N PHE A 526 -15.97 -50.91 23.85
CA PHE A 526 -16.44 -51.78 22.77
C PHE A 526 -16.25 -53.26 23.12
N HIS A 527 -15.09 -53.66 23.64
CA HIS A 527 -14.88 -55.05 24.06
C HIS A 527 -15.80 -55.46 25.22
N ARG A 528 -16.08 -54.55 26.16
CA ARG A 528 -17.06 -54.79 27.22
C ARG A 528 -18.48 -54.89 26.68
N SER A 529 -18.89 -54.00 25.76
CA SER A 529 -20.22 -54.06 25.16
C SER A 529 -20.42 -55.35 24.38
N VAL A 530 -19.41 -55.76 23.61
CA VAL A 530 -19.40 -57.04 22.89
C VAL A 530 -19.47 -58.22 23.86
N ALA A 531 -18.73 -58.20 24.97
CA ALA A 531 -18.79 -59.27 25.97
C ALA A 531 -20.15 -59.37 26.69
N LEU A 532 -20.83 -58.25 26.90
CA LEU A 532 -22.17 -58.19 27.50
C LEU A 532 -23.26 -58.64 26.52
N GLU A 533 -23.13 -58.26 25.26
CA GLU A 533 -24.12 -58.56 24.20
C GLU A 533 -24.03 -60.01 23.70
N TYR A 534 -22.85 -60.62 23.81
CA TYR A 534 -22.59 -62.00 23.39
C TYR A 534 -22.02 -62.86 24.54
N PRO A 535 -22.80 -63.15 25.59
CA PRO A 535 -22.32 -63.94 26.72
C PRO A 535 -22.09 -65.40 26.31
N GLY A 536 -20.82 -65.81 26.28
CA GLY A 536 -20.42 -67.21 26.08
C GLY A 536 -20.43 -67.70 24.62
N ILE A 537 -20.66 -66.81 23.65
CA ILE A 537 -20.55 -67.11 22.22
C ILE A 537 -19.84 -65.95 21.51
N SER A 538 -19.06 -66.21 20.47
CA SER A 538 -18.44 -65.11 19.73
C SER A 538 -19.49 -64.35 18.89
N PRO A 539 -19.32 -63.04 18.65
CA PRO A 539 -20.22 -62.28 17.77
C PRO A 539 -20.36 -62.91 16.38
N ARG A 540 -19.29 -63.55 15.90
CA ARG A 540 -19.27 -64.27 14.62
C ARG A 540 -20.16 -65.51 14.63
N GLU A 541 -20.16 -66.29 15.72
CA GLU A 541 -21.04 -67.45 15.87
C GLU A 541 -22.50 -67.05 16.04
N ALA A 542 -22.77 -65.93 16.73
CA ALA A 542 -24.12 -65.39 16.85
C ALA A 542 -24.67 -64.92 15.50
N PHE A 543 -23.82 -64.32 14.65
CA PHE A 543 -24.19 -63.91 13.30
C PHE A 543 -24.52 -65.12 12.40
N LEU A 544 -23.70 -66.17 12.44
CA LEU A 544 -23.93 -67.40 11.66
C LEU A 544 -25.16 -68.21 12.10
N LYS A 545 -25.64 -68.03 13.34
CA LYS A 545 -26.90 -68.64 13.82
C LYS A 545 -28.16 -67.89 13.43
N ARG A 546 -28.05 -66.63 12.97
CA ARG A 546 -29.20 -65.80 12.56
C ARG A 546 -29.66 -66.05 11.11
N ASP A 547 -28.82 -66.69 10.29
CA ASP A 547 -29.08 -66.97 8.87
C ASP A 547 -29.66 -68.39 8.63
N TYR A 548 -30.25 -69.03 9.65
CA TYR A 548 -30.99 -70.30 9.55
C TYR A 548 -32.41 -70.20 10.08
#